data_AF-A0A2E4GSQ9-F1
#
_entry.id   AF-A0A2E4GSQ9-F1
#
_cell.length_a   1.000
_cell.length_b   1.000
_cell.length_c   1.000
_cell.angle_alpha   90.00
_cell.angle_beta   90.00
_cell.angle_gamma   90.00
#
_symmetry.space_group_name_H-M   'P 1'
#
loop_
_entity.id
_entity.type
_entity.pdbx_description
1 polymer ?
#
loop_
_entity_poly.entity_id
_entity_poly.type
_entity_poly.pdbx_seq_one_letter_code
_entity_poly.pdbx_strand_id
1 'polypeptide(L)'
;VLIATHHWPRFGTEDLREFLVKQRDVYRWMHDQTMGLANRGWTPNEIAEELELPNCFSSDSHVQGYYGTVSHNVKSVYNKYLGWYDANPAHLNPHPPKKTSEKYVEFMGGPDKVLRQARHSFEAGDYRWVAQVVNHLVFADPSHQEARELQADAFEQLGYQAESGTWRNAYLYGAHELRNGSPNITVGRGRQLAHAMTAEQLFDSIGVRLATSAISDLEITINWTFSDLKEKHVLGISNCAIHHLPDRHVSDAIATVTLTRHVLADALGGVASFSDSLDQGNIMVDGDQSLVLELFDLLTEFRLFPIIEPHGDQGQ
;
A
#
# COMPACT_ATOMS: atom_id res chain seq x y z
N VAL A 1 11.49 35.60 1.22
CA VAL A 1 11.00 34.64 0.20
C VAL A 1 10.91 33.29 0.86
N LEU A 2 9.86 32.52 0.58
CA LEU A 2 9.73 31.12 0.98
C LEU A 2 9.73 30.26 -0.29
N ILE A 3 10.51 29.19 -0.25
CA ILE A 3 10.58 28.15 -1.28
C ILE A 3 10.21 26.80 -0.66
N ALA A 4 9.61 25.93 -1.45
CA ALA A 4 9.29 24.55 -1.08
C ALA A 4 9.74 23.61 -2.21
N THR A 5 9.79 22.31 -1.93
CA THR A 5 10.16 21.29 -2.93
C THR A 5 9.09 21.08 -4.01
N HIS A 6 7.89 21.62 -3.81
CA HIS A 6 6.77 21.58 -4.76
C HIS A 6 6.10 22.95 -4.88
N HIS A 7 5.50 23.21 -6.05
CA HIS A 7 4.80 24.45 -6.42
C HIS A 7 5.73 25.68 -6.51
N TRP A 8 5.15 26.87 -6.53
CA TRP A 8 5.85 28.14 -6.77
C TRP A 8 6.21 28.87 -5.47
N PRO A 9 7.27 29.70 -5.48
CA PRO A 9 7.69 30.50 -4.33
C PRO A 9 6.66 31.56 -3.91
N ARG A 10 6.76 32.01 -2.66
CA ARG A 10 5.97 33.10 -2.07
C ARG A 10 6.89 34.25 -1.61
N PHE A 11 6.43 35.49 -1.74
CA PHE A 11 7.26 36.69 -1.56
C PHE A 11 6.58 37.73 -0.65
N GLY A 12 7.38 38.46 0.12
CA GLY A 12 6.91 39.49 1.06
C GLY A 12 6.60 38.93 2.46
N THR A 13 7.02 39.64 3.51
CA THR A 13 6.92 39.14 4.89
C THR A 13 5.49 38.91 5.35
N GLU A 14 4.55 39.78 4.98
CA GLU A 14 3.16 39.68 5.43
C GLU A 14 2.44 38.50 4.77
N ASP A 15 2.55 38.33 3.44
CA ASP A 15 1.99 37.15 2.74
C ASP A 15 2.56 35.84 3.30
N LEU A 16 3.86 35.80 3.60
CA LEU A 16 4.49 34.61 4.20
C LEU A 16 3.95 34.31 5.60
N ARG A 17 3.72 35.35 6.41
CA ARG A 17 3.16 35.18 7.75
C ARG A 17 1.73 34.64 7.67
N GLU A 18 0.89 35.23 6.83
CA GLU A 18 -0.49 34.80 6.62
C GLU A 18 -0.55 33.36 6.08
N PHE A 19 0.27 33.05 5.06
CA PHE A 19 0.42 31.70 4.51
C PHE A 19 0.72 30.66 5.60
N LEU A 20 1.76 30.90 6.41
CA LEU A 20 2.19 29.97 7.44
C LEU A 20 1.14 29.81 8.55
N VAL A 21 0.45 30.89 8.92
CA VAL A 21 -0.66 30.85 9.88
C VAL A 21 -1.81 30.02 9.35
N LYS A 22 -2.26 30.26 8.12
CA LYS A 22 -3.35 29.47 7.51
C LYS A 22 -2.99 28.00 7.33
N GLN A 23 -1.75 27.70 6.91
CA GLN A 23 -1.25 26.33 6.84
C GLN A 23 -1.27 25.65 8.22
N ARG A 24 -0.72 26.30 9.26
CA ARG A 24 -0.78 25.77 10.64
C ARG A 24 -2.22 25.49 11.07
N ASP A 25 -3.11 26.45 10.82
CA ASP A 25 -4.48 26.43 11.35
C ASP A 25 -5.36 25.41 10.63
N VAL A 26 -5.22 25.22 9.32
CA VAL A 26 -6.04 24.21 8.60
C VAL A 26 -5.73 22.79 9.06
N TYR A 27 -4.46 22.45 9.29
CA TYR A 27 -4.08 21.13 9.81
C TYR A 27 -4.53 20.95 11.26
N ARG A 28 -4.38 21.98 12.10
CA ARG A 28 -4.85 21.94 13.48
C ARG A 28 -6.37 21.82 13.56
N TRP A 29 -7.09 22.54 12.70
CA TRP A 29 -8.55 22.48 12.59
C TRP A 29 -9.00 21.06 12.20
N MET A 30 -8.48 20.49 11.11
CA MET A 30 -8.83 19.12 10.68
C MET A 30 -8.60 18.12 11.83
N HIS A 31 -7.45 18.22 12.51
CA HIS A 31 -7.13 17.37 13.64
C HIS A 31 -8.14 17.51 14.79
N ASP A 32 -8.32 18.72 15.32
CA ASP A 32 -9.11 18.95 16.53
C ASP A 32 -10.60 18.70 16.29
N GLN A 33 -11.13 19.06 15.11
CA GLN A 33 -12.54 18.81 14.80
C GLN A 33 -12.81 17.31 14.59
N THR A 34 -11.87 16.59 13.98
CA THR A 34 -11.97 15.13 13.87
C THR A 34 -12.04 14.49 15.26
N MET A 35 -11.10 14.83 16.14
CA MET A 35 -11.09 14.26 17.49
C MET A 35 -12.27 14.73 18.34
N GLY A 36 -12.77 15.95 18.12
CA GLY A 36 -13.99 16.44 18.73
C GLY A 36 -15.22 15.60 18.38
N LEU A 37 -15.40 15.27 17.10
CA LEU A 37 -16.49 14.42 16.62
C LEU A 37 -16.31 12.94 17.00
N ALA A 38 -15.09 12.42 16.90
CA ALA A 38 -14.78 11.05 17.33
C ALA A 38 -15.09 10.83 18.82
N ASN A 39 -14.75 11.78 19.69
CA ASN A 39 -15.12 11.75 21.10
C ASN A 39 -16.64 11.85 21.35
N ARG A 40 -17.42 12.26 20.35
CA ARG A 40 -18.90 12.23 20.38
C ARG A 40 -19.46 10.96 19.74
N GLY A 41 -18.62 9.99 19.39
CA GLY A 41 -19.03 8.69 18.84
C GLY A 41 -19.20 8.65 17.33
N TRP A 42 -18.75 9.68 16.60
CA TRP A 42 -18.83 9.68 15.13
C TRP A 42 -17.75 8.79 14.54
N THR A 43 -18.11 8.02 13.52
CA THR A 43 -17.20 7.14 12.76
C THR A 43 -16.40 7.92 11.71
N PRO A 44 -15.32 7.36 11.15
CA PRO A 44 -14.50 8.05 10.15
C PRO A 44 -15.27 8.55 8.92
N ASN A 45 -16.26 7.77 8.46
CA ASN A 45 -17.05 8.13 7.28
C ASN A 45 -18.03 9.26 7.60
N GLU A 46 -18.68 9.23 8.75
CA GLU A 46 -19.58 10.31 9.18
C GLU A 46 -18.83 11.62 9.36
N ILE A 47 -17.64 11.59 9.99
CA ILE A 47 -16.78 12.78 10.15
C ILE A 47 -16.38 13.37 8.81
N ALA A 48 -16.07 12.50 7.83
CA ALA A 48 -15.65 12.94 6.50
C ALA A 48 -16.75 13.55 5.64
N GLU A 49 -18.03 13.24 5.91
CA GLU A 49 -19.17 13.89 5.28
C GLU A 49 -19.60 15.16 6.04
N GLU A 50 -19.39 15.22 7.37
CA GLU A 50 -19.73 16.39 8.19
C GLU A 50 -18.74 17.54 8.05
N LEU A 51 -17.44 17.23 7.96
CA LEU A 51 -16.41 18.26 7.93
C LEU A 51 -16.16 18.76 6.51
N GLU A 52 -16.67 19.96 6.23
CA GLU A 52 -16.31 20.77 5.07
C GLU A 52 -15.28 21.84 5.43
N LEU A 53 -14.43 22.24 4.47
CA LEU A 53 -13.43 23.28 4.68
C LEU A 53 -14.11 24.61 5.03
N PRO A 54 -13.87 25.20 6.23
CA PRO A 54 -14.55 26.41 6.65
C PRO A 54 -14.29 27.61 5.73
N ASN A 55 -15.25 28.54 5.66
CA ASN A 55 -15.15 29.75 4.83
C ASN A 55 -13.92 30.63 5.14
N CYS A 56 -13.38 30.57 6.36
CA CYS A 56 -12.14 31.28 6.70
C CYS A 56 -10.88 30.72 6.03
N PHE A 57 -10.98 29.55 5.38
CA PHE A 57 -9.93 28.93 4.57
C PHE A 57 -10.30 28.84 3.09
N SER A 58 -11.59 28.81 2.74
CA SER A 58 -12.05 28.47 1.39
C SER A 58 -11.63 29.46 0.30
N SER A 59 -11.30 30.71 0.64
CA SER A 59 -10.76 31.69 -0.31
C SER A 59 -9.28 31.49 -0.66
N ASP A 60 -8.56 30.65 0.08
CA ASP A 60 -7.13 30.47 -0.08
C ASP A 60 -6.82 29.22 -0.89
N SER A 61 -6.28 29.40 -2.10
CA SER A 61 -5.99 28.29 -3.02
C SER A 61 -5.02 27.26 -2.44
N HIS A 62 -4.13 27.65 -1.53
CA HIS A 62 -3.08 26.79 -0.99
C HIS A 62 -3.52 25.88 0.15
N VAL A 63 -4.80 25.94 0.57
CA VAL A 63 -5.40 25.03 1.56
C VAL A 63 -6.55 24.21 0.96
N GLN A 64 -6.79 24.34 -0.35
CA GLN A 64 -7.78 23.55 -1.06
C GLN A 64 -7.35 22.09 -1.21
N GLY A 65 -8.34 21.23 -1.47
CA GLY A 65 -8.19 19.79 -1.54
C GLY A 65 -7.48 19.24 -2.78
N TYR A 66 -6.50 19.93 -3.36
CA TYR A 66 -5.89 19.54 -4.65
C TYR A 66 -5.06 18.24 -4.57
N TYR A 67 -4.51 17.91 -3.41
CA TYR A 67 -3.68 16.71 -3.21
C TYR A 67 -4.24 15.86 -2.07
N GLY A 68 -4.11 16.35 -0.84
CA GLY A 68 -4.84 15.86 0.30
C GLY A 68 -6.24 16.50 0.34
N THR A 69 -7.28 15.75 0.69
CA THR A 69 -8.64 16.28 0.87
C THR A 69 -9.03 16.26 2.33
N VAL A 70 -9.93 17.15 2.76
CA VAL A 70 -10.49 17.12 4.12
C VAL A 70 -11.02 15.70 4.40
N SER A 71 -11.83 15.15 3.49
CA SER A 71 -12.45 13.82 3.61
C SER A 71 -11.46 12.70 3.95
N HIS A 72 -10.36 12.51 3.20
CA HIS A 72 -9.43 11.41 3.54
C HIS A 72 -8.44 11.77 4.64
N ASN A 73 -8.10 13.05 4.83
CA ASN A 73 -7.23 13.48 5.92
C ASN A 73 -7.88 13.27 7.29
N VAL A 74 -9.18 13.57 7.44
CA VAL A 74 -9.89 13.37 8.71
C VAL A 74 -10.05 11.88 9.03
N LYS A 75 -10.26 11.03 8.02
CA LYS A 75 -10.20 9.56 8.18
C LYS A 75 -8.82 9.11 8.63
N SER A 76 -7.74 9.69 8.10
CA SER A 76 -6.38 9.38 8.55
C SER A 76 -6.11 9.85 9.98
N VAL A 77 -6.63 11.00 10.41
CA VAL A 77 -6.56 11.45 11.81
C VAL A 77 -7.28 10.44 12.70
N TYR A 78 -8.51 10.04 12.37
CA TYR A 78 -9.22 9.02 13.14
C TYR A 78 -8.41 7.72 13.22
N ASN A 79 -7.94 7.20 12.08
CA ASN A 79 -7.16 5.96 12.01
C ASN A 79 -5.86 6.03 12.83
N LYS A 80 -5.20 7.19 12.89
CA LYS A 80 -4.01 7.39 13.71
C LYS A 80 -4.28 7.16 15.21
N TYR A 81 -5.45 7.57 15.71
CA TYR A 81 -5.76 7.51 17.14
C TYR A 81 -6.58 6.29 17.56
N LEU A 82 -7.50 5.85 16.70
CA LEU A 82 -8.50 4.82 17.02
C LEU A 82 -8.35 3.55 16.15
N GLY A 83 -7.51 3.60 15.12
CA GLY A 83 -7.30 2.50 14.19
C GLY A 83 -8.40 2.34 13.15
N TRP A 84 -8.40 1.18 12.50
CA TRP A 84 -9.27 0.86 11.37
C TRP A 84 -10.70 0.47 11.77
N TYR A 85 -10.88 -0.02 13.01
CA TYR A 85 -12.14 -0.57 13.50
C TYR A 85 -13.03 0.54 14.08
N ASP A 86 -14.25 0.66 13.57
CA ASP A 86 -15.22 1.69 13.97
C ASP A 86 -16.04 1.31 15.22
N ALA A 87 -15.65 0.26 15.93
CA ALA A 87 -16.32 -0.29 17.10
C ALA A 87 -17.70 -0.93 16.85
N ASN A 88 -18.19 -1.01 15.61
CA ASN A 88 -19.39 -1.76 15.27
C ASN A 88 -19.06 -3.25 15.04
N PRO A 89 -19.56 -4.20 15.86
CA PRO A 89 -19.21 -5.61 15.72
C PRO A 89 -19.54 -6.24 14.36
N ALA A 90 -20.47 -5.65 13.59
CA ALA A 90 -20.76 -6.08 12.21
C ALA A 90 -19.57 -5.91 11.26
N HIS A 91 -18.64 -5.01 11.57
CA HIS A 91 -17.45 -4.68 10.78
C HIS A 91 -16.16 -5.32 11.33
N LEU A 92 -16.24 -6.08 12.42
CA LEU A 92 -15.07 -6.64 13.09
C LEU A 92 -14.41 -7.79 12.31
N ASN A 93 -15.22 -8.65 11.69
CA ASN A 93 -14.75 -9.81 10.94
C ASN A 93 -15.57 -10.02 9.65
N PRO A 94 -15.50 -9.07 8.70
CA PRO A 94 -16.25 -9.16 7.45
C PRO A 94 -15.71 -10.31 6.58
N HIS A 95 -16.57 -10.87 5.73
CA HIS A 95 -16.09 -11.76 4.67
C HIS A 95 -15.17 -11.00 3.69
N PRO A 96 -14.23 -11.68 3.02
CA PRO A 96 -13.44 -11.08 1.95
C PRO A 96 -14.32 -10.46 0.85
N PRO A 97 -13.84 -9.44 0.12
CA PRO A 97 -14.65 -8.67 -0.83
C PRO A 97 -15.43 -9.51 -1.84
N LYS A 98 -14.82 -10.53 -2.45
CA LYS A 98 -15.49 -11.43 -3.40
C LYS A 98 -16.70 -12.14 -2.77
N LYS A 99 -16.49 -12.82 -1.64
CA LYS A 99 -17.53 -13.57 -0.91
C LYS A 99 -18.65 -12.66 -0.38
N THR A 100 -18.30 -11.48 0.10
CA THR A 100 -19.28 -10.46 0.51
C THR A 100 -20.13 -10.03 -0.69
N SER A 101 -19.49 -9.82 -1.83
CA SER A 101 -20.13 -9.30 -3.03
C SER A 101 -21.08 -10.31 -3.69
N GLU A 102 -20.71 -11.59 -3.74
CA GLU A 102 -21.60 -12.68 -4.18
C GLU A 102 -22.93 -12.67 -3.41
N LYS A 103 -22.86 -12.52 -2.07
CA LYS A 103 -24.04 -12.45 -1.19
C LYS A 103 -24.86 -11.18 -1.42
N TYR A 104 -24.21 -10.04 -1.61
CA TYR A 104 -24.90 -8.79 -1.92
C TYR A 104 -25.67 -8.89 -3.24
N VAL A 105 -25.06 -9.43 -4.30
CA VAL A 105 -25.73 -9.63 -5.59
C VAL A 105 -26.91 -10.58 -5.46
N GLU A 106 -26.78 -11.68 -4.71
CA GLU A 106 -27.88 -12.59 -4.39
C GLU A 106 -29.05 -11.84 -3.70
N PHE A 107 -28.75 -11.08 -2.64
CA PHE A 107 -29.77 -10.34 -1.86
C PHE A 107 -30.44 -9.23 -2.66
N MET A 108 -29.71 -8.57 -3.56
CA MET A 108 -30.28 -7.54 -4.44
C MET A 108 -31.18 -8.14 -5.54
N GLY A 109 -31.14 -9.46 -5.75
CA GLY A 109 -31.98 -10.20 -6.68
C GLY A 109 -31.30 -10.48 -8.02
N GLY A 110 -29.99 -10.71 -8.00
CA GLY A 110 -29.20 -11.15 -9.14
C GLY A 110 -28.59 -10.02 -9.99
N PRO A 111 -27.62 -10.36 -10.87
CA PRO A 111 -26.81 -9.41 -11.62
C PRO A 111 -27.65 -8.43 -12.46
N ASP A 112 -28.63 -8.93 -13.22
CA ASP A 112 -29.48 -8.09 -14.09
C ASP A 112 -30.26 -7.03 -13.30
N LYS A 113 -30.72 -7.38 -12.09
CA LYS A 113 -31.49 -6.46 -11.26
C LYS A 113 -30.61 -5.38 -10.67
N VAL A 114 -29.40 -5.74 -10.22
CA VAL A 114 -28.37 -4.78 -9.77
C VAL A 114 -28.06 -3.80 -10.88
N LEU A 115 -27.72 -4.30 -12.08
CA LEU A 115 -27.41 -3.45 -13.24
C LEU A 115 -28.55 -2.51 -13.62
N ARG A 116 -29.79 -2.99 -13.70
CA ARG A 116 -30.94 -2.12 -14.00
C ARG A 116 -31.11 -0.99 -12.97
N GLN A 117 -31.01 -1.31 -11.68
CA GLN A 117 -31.14 -0.30 -10.61
C GLN A 117 -29.96 0.67 -10.57
N ALA A 118 -28.75 0.18 -10.82
CA ALA A 118 -27.56 1.00 -10.92
C ALA A 118 -27.62 1.97 -12.10
N ARG A 119 -28.11 1.53 -13.28
CA ARG A 119 -28.33 2.42 -14.44
C ARG A 119 -29.29 3.56 -14.10
N HIS A 120 -30.38 3.27 -13.37
CA HIS A 120 -31.29 4.33 -12.90
C HIS A 120 -30.59 5.33 -11.96
N SER A 121 -29.75 4.84 -11.04
CA SER A 121 -28.98 5.70 -10.14
C SER A 121 -27.92 6.53 -10.90
N PHE A 122 -27.34 5.96 -11.95
CA PHE A 122 -26.41 6.63 -12.84
C PHE A 122 -27.09 7.76 -13.62
N GLU A 123 -28.27 7.51 -14.19
CA GLU A 123 -29.10 8.53 -14.86
C GLU A 123 -29.52 9.66 -13.91
N ALA A 124 -29.70 9.34 -12.63
CA ALA A 124 -29.99 10.32 -11.58
C ALA A 124 -28.75 11.11 -11.08
N GLY A 125 -27.55 10.76 -11.56
CA GLY A 125 -26.30 11.42 -11.19
C GLY A 125 -25.69 10.96 -9.86
N ASP A 126 -26.19 9.89 -9.25
CA ASP A 126 -25.65 9.35 -8.00
C ASP A 126 -24.46 8.40 -8.25
N TYR A 127 -23.39 8.96 -8.82
CA TYR A 127 -22.23 8.18 -9.24
C TYR A 127 -21.48 7.54 -8.05
N ARG A 128 -21.52 8.17 -6.87
CA ARG A 128 -20.93 7.62 -5.65
C ARG A 128 -21.63 6.32 -5.25
N TRP A 129 -22.96 6.29 -5.32
CA TRP A 129 -23.73 5.08 -5.06
C TRP A 129 -23.53 4.02 -6.15
N VAL A 130 -23.57 4.42 -7.44
CA VAL A 130 -23.31 3.48 -8.55
C VAL A 130 -21.96 2.78 -8.37
N ALA A 131 -20.91 3.54 -8.08
CA ALA A 131 -19.57 2.99 -7.85
C ALA A 131 -19.50 2.03 -6.65
N GLN A 132 -20.32 2.23 -5.60
CA GLN A 132 -20.38 1.31 -4.46
C GLN A 132 -21.14 0.03 -4.81
N VAL A 133 -22.32 0.15 -5.41
CA VAL A 133 -23.21 -0.99 -5.64
C VAL A 133 -22.75 -1.87 -6.80
N VAL A 134 -22.26 -1.28 -7.89
CA VAL A 134 -21.78 -2.04 -9.07
C VAL A 134 -20.45 -2.72 -8.78
N ASN A 135 -19.63 -2.20 -7.86
CA ASN A 135 -18.42 -2.87 -7.38
C ASN A 135 -18.72 -4.27 -6.85
N HIS A 136 -19.85 -4.49 -6.16
CA HIS A 136 -20.24 -5.83 -5.76
C HIS A 136 -20.47 -6.76 -6.96
N LEU A 137 -21.06 -6.28 -8.04
CA LEU A 137 -21.22 -7.10 -9.23
C LEU A 137 -19.87 -7.42 -9.89
N VAL A 138 -18.97 -6.44 -10.01
CA VAL A 138 -17.60 -6.65 -10.53
C VAL A 138 -16.81 -7.65 -9.68
N PHE A 139 -16.92 -7.58 -8.35
CA PHE A 139 -16.22 -8.51 -7.47
C PHE A 139 -16.83 -9.91 -7.44
N ALA A 140 -18.14 -10.04 -7.63
CA ALA A 140 -18.81 -11.33 -7.72
C ALA A 140 -18.55 -12.02 -9.07
N ASP A 141 -18.56 -11.26 -10.16
CA ASP A 141 -18.30 -11.75 -11.52
C ASP A 141 -17.41 -10.75 -12.29
N PRO A 142 -16.07 -10.89 -12.22
CA PRO A 142 -15.15 -10.00 -12.91
C PRO A 142 -15.20 -10.12 -14.44
N SER A 143 -15.90 -11.14 -14.97
CA SER A 143 -16.11 -11.32 -16.41
C SER A 143 -17.36 -10.60 -16.93
N HIS A 144 -18.18 -10.03 -16.04
CA HIS A 144 -19.43 -9.35 -16.42
C HIS A 144 -19.16 -7.99 -17.08
N GLN A 145 -19.02 -7.99 -18.40
CA GLN A 145 -18.61 -6.82 -19.17
C GLN A 145 -19.48 -5.56 -18.92
N GLU A 146 -20.80 -5.68 -18.93
CA GLU A 146 -21.68 -4.52 -18.70
C GLU A 146 -21.50 -3.89 -17.31
N ALA A 147 -21.18 -4.70 -16.29
CA ALA A 147 -20.94 -4.21 -14.94
C ALA A 147 -19.62 -3.44 -14.87
N ARG A 148 -18.58 -3.97 -15.53
CA ARG A 148 -17.27 -3.30 -15.64
C ARG A 148 -17.41 -1.95 -16.35
N GLU A 149 -18.17 -1.91 -17.45
CA GLU A 149 -18.41 -0.68 -18.21
C GLU A 149 -19.16 0.36 -17.39
N LEU A 150 -20.26 -0.02 -16.73
CA LEU A 150 -21.03 0.90 -15.89
C LEU A 150 -20.21 1.41 -14.68
N GLN A 151 -19.39 0.54 -14.06
CA GLN A 151 -18.47 0.94 -13.00
C GLN A 151 -17.42 1.94 -13.50
N ALA A 152 -16.86 1.69 -14.69
CA ALA A 152 -15.89 2.58 -15.31
C ALA A 152 -16.51 3.95 -15.63
N ASP A 153 -17.73 3.98 -16.15
CA ASP A 153 -18.47 5.21 -16.42
C ASP A 153 -18.71 6.01 -15.13
N ALA A 154 -19.09 5.34 -14.03
CA ALA A 154 -19.29 5.99 -12.73
C ALA A 154 -17.99 6.58 -12.19
N PHE A 155 -16.89 5.82 -12.25
CA PHE A 155 -15.57 6.34 -11.89
C PHE A 155 -15.16 7.52 -12.77
N GLU A 156 -15.42 7.47 -14.08
CA GLU A 156 -15.08 8.56 -14.97
C GLU A 156 -15.83 9.86 -14.59
N GLN A 157 -17.13 9.77 -14.30
CA GLN A 157 -17.90 10.92 -13.81
C GLN A 157 -17.37 11.46 -12.47
N LEU A 158 -17.04 10.59 -11.53
CA LEU A 158 -16.43 10.98 -10.25
C LEU A 158 -15.06 11.65 -10.46
N GLY A 159 -14.24 11.15 -11.38
CA GLY A 159 -12.96 11.73 -11.75
C GLY A 159 -13.07 13.08 -12.45
N TYR A 160 -14.15 13.32 -13.20
CA TYR A 160 -14.44 14.63 -13.79
C TYR A 160 -14.87 15.66 -12.76
N GLN A 161 -15.53 15.24 -11.68
CA GLN A 161 -16.00 16.12 -10.60
C GLN A 161 -14.95 16.34 -9.51
N ALA A 162 -13.92 15.50 -9.43
CA ALA A 162 -12.90 15.59 -8.41
C ALA A 162 -11.98 16.81 -8.61
N GLU A 163 -11.96 17.72 -7.64
CA GLU A 163 -10.96 18.79 -7.54
C GLU A 163 -9.57 18.24 -7.16
N SER A 164 -9.53 17.18 -6.36
CA SER A 164 -8.28 16.50 -5.99
C SER A 164 -7.67 15.76 -7.17
N GLY A 165 -6.43 16.11 -7.50
CA GLY A 165 -5.66 15.42 -8.52
C GLY A 165 -5.41 13.95 -8.18
N THR A 166 -5.25 13.61 -6.89
CA THR A 166 -5.05 12.21 -6.47
C THR A 166 -6.32 11.38 -6.65
N TRP A 167 -7.49 11.94 -6.31
CA TRP A 167 -8.79 11.26 -6.52
C TRP A 167 -9.12 11.13 -8.00
N ARG A 168 -8.93 12.21 -8.77
CA ARG A 168 -9.09 12.17 -10.23
C ARG A 168 -8.26 11.05 -10.84
N ASN A 169 -6.97 10.97 -10.49
CA ASN A 169 -6.09 9.93 -11.01
C ASN A 169 -6.54 8.52 -10.60
N ALA A 170 -6.93 8.32 -9.34
CA ALA A 170 -7.41 7.02 -8.86
C ALA A 170 -8.67 6.56 -9.61
N TYR A 171 -9.66 7.44 -9.75
CA TYR A 171 -10.90 7.12 -10.47
C TYR A 171 -10.65 6.83 -11.96
N LEU A 172 -9.90 7.70 -12.65
CA LEU A 172 -9.66 7.52 -14.08
C LEU A 172 -8.78 6.31 -14.38
N TYR A 173 -7.84 5.97 -13.50
CA TYR A 173 -7.05 4.76 -13.65
C TYR A 173 -7.87 3.50 -13.35
N GLY A 174 -8.75 3.53 -12.34
CA GLY A 174 -9.71 2.43 -12.10
C GLY A 174 -10.65 2.21 -13.29
N ALA A 175 -11.16 3.29 -13.90
CA ALA A 175 -11.96 3.20 -15.13
C ALA A 175 -11.15 2.62 -16.30
N HIS A 176 -9.87 2.99 -16.42
CA HIS A 176 -8.96 2.44 -17.42
C HIS A 176 -8.75 0.93 -17.23
N GLU A 177 -8.45 0.47 -16.02
CA GLU A 177 -8.27 -0.96 -15.72
C GLU A 177 -9.54 -1.77 -15.97
N LEU A 178 -10.71 -1.25 -15.59
CA LEU A 178 -11.98 -1.93 -15.86
C LEU A 178 -12.21 -2.16 -17.36
N ARG A 179 -11.81 -1.20 -18.21
CA ARG A 179 -11.99 -1.26 -19.66
C ARG A 179 -10.87 -2.01 -20.40
N ASN A 180 -9.65 -2.04 -19.87
CA ASN A 180 -8.46 -2.50 -20.59
C ASN A 180 -7.70 -3.66 -19.89
N GLY A 181 -8.13 -4.03 -18.69
CA GLY A 181 -7.47 -5.03 -17.83
C GLY A 181 -6.52 -4.40 -16.81
N SER A 182 -6.28 -5.15 -15.73
CA SER A 182 -5.32 -4.78 -14.68
C SER A 182 -3.87 -4.82 -15.20
N PRO A 183 -2.97 -3.97 -14.67
CA PRO A 183 -1.55 -4.01 -15.06
C PRO A 183 -0.89 -5.32 -14.63
N ASN A 184 -0.19 -5.98 -15.56
CA ASN A 184 0.69 -7.12 -15.26
C ASN A 184 2.14 -6.70 -15.50
N ILE A 185 2.68 -5.92 -14.55
CA ILE A 185 4.03 -5.38 -14.62
C ILE A 185 4.81 -5.92 -13.42
N THR A 186 5.96 -6.57 -13.70
CA THR A 186 6.92 -6.91 -12.65
C THR A 186 7.50 -5.63 -12.07
N VAL A 187 7.35 -5.43 -10.76
CA VAL A 187 7.92 -4.27 -10.08
C VAL A 187 9.42 -4.51 -9.96
N GLY A 188 10.22 -3.51 -10.33
CA GLY A 188 11.67 -3.63 -10.17
C GLY A 188 12.04 -3.88 -8.70
N ARG A 189 13.04 -4.74 -8.45
CA ARG A 189 13.50 -5.12 -7.10
C ARG A 189 14.15 -3.97 -6.30
N GLY A 190 14.01 -2.72 -6.75
CA GLY A 190 14.39 -1.54 -5.98
C GLY A 190 15.90 -1.37 -5.80
N ARG A 191 16.73 -1.63 -6.83
CA ARG A 191 18.20 -1.50 -6.78
C ARG A 191 18.70 -0.30 -5.95
N GLN A 192 18.25 0.91 -6.29
CA GLN A 192 18.72 2.12 -5.60
C GLN A 192 18.32 2.15 -4.12
N LEU A 193 17.15 1.60 -3.79
CA LEU A 193 16.70 1.45 -2.40
C LEU A 193 17.56 0.42 -1.66
N ALA A 194 17.79 -0.75 -2.25
CA ALA A 194 18.65 -1.78 -1.68
C ALA A 194 20.07 -1.25 -1.38
N HIS A 195 20.64 -0.46 -2.29
CA HIS A 195 21.95 0.16 -2.04
C HIS A 195 21.93 1.20 -0.90
N ALA A 196 20.80 1.82 -0.61
CA ALA A 196 20.65 2.78 0.49
C ALA A 196 20.33 2.10 1.84
N MET A 197 19.95 0.82 1.84
CA MET A 197 19.60 0.06 3.05
C MET A 197 20.82 -0.31 3.90
N THR A 198 20.64 -0.31 5.22
CA THR A 198 21.60 -0.92 6.16
C THR A 198 21.61 -2.45 6.01
N ALA A 199 22.60 -3.13 6.60
CA ALA A 199 22.61 -4.60 6.62
C ALA A 199 21.36 -5.19 7.28
N GLU A 200 20.92 -4.59 8.39
CA GLU A 200 19.67 -4.97 9.08
C GLU A 200 18.44 -4.81 8.19
N GLN A 201 18.29 -3.69 7.49
CA GLN A 201 17.17 -3.47 6.56
C GLN A 201 17.18 -4.44 5.37
N LEU A 202 18.36 -4.86 4.91
CA LEU A 202 18.47 -5.91 3.88
C LEU A 202 17.96 -7.25 4.42
N PHE A 203 18.27 -7.60 5.67
CA PHE A 203 17.71 -8.80 6.31
C PHE A 203 16.20 -8.71 6.53
N ASP A 204 15.68 -7.55 6.96
CA ASP A 204 14.24 -7.33 7.05
C ASP A 204 13.55 -7.54 5.68
N SER A 205 14.20 -7.10 4.59
CA SER A 205 13.69 -7.30 3.24
C SER A 205 13.64 -8.76 2.81
N ILE A 206 14.56 -9.60 3.31
CA ILE A 206 14.53 -11.06 3.12
C ILE A 206 13.30 -11.63 3.82
N GLY A 207 13.04 -11.20 5.06
CA GLY A 207 11.87 -11.61 5.83
C GLY A 207 10.54 -11.32 5.12
N VAL A 208 10.41 -10.13 4.53
CA VAL A 208 9.21 -9.74 3.76
C VAL A 208 9.03 -10.59 2.50
N ARG A 209 10.13 -11.04 1.87
CA ARG A 209 10.10 -11.74 0.58
C ARG A 209 10.05 -13.25 0.71
N LEU A 210 10.43 -13.81 1.86
CA LEU A 210 10.47 -15.26 2.04
C LEU A 210 9.09 -15.88 1.84
N ALA A 211 9.00 -16.87 0.95
CA ALA A 211 7.75 -17.53 0.63
C ALA A 211 7.18 -18.26 1.87
N THR A 212 5.90 -18.01 2.17
CA THR A 212 5.20 -18.62 3.32
C THR A 212 5.17 -20.15 3.24
N SER A 213 5.12 -20.72 2.03
CA SER A 213 5.15 -22.17 1.81
C SER A 213 6.46 -22.81 2.27
N ALA A 214 7.58 -22.07 2.22
CA ALA A 214 8.89 -22.59 2.55
C ALA A 214 9.24 -22.42 4.03
N ILE A 215 8.65 -21.44 4.71
CA ILE A 215 9.02 -21.09 6.09
C ILE A 215 8.64 -22.17 7.12
N SER A 216 7.73 -23.08 6.77
CA SER A 216 7.23 -24.12 7.69
C SER A 216 8.19 -25.31 7.83
N ASP A 217 9.02 -25.55 6.81
CA ASP A 217 9.92 -26.70 6.74
C ASP A 217 11.39 -26.33 7.01
N LEU A 218 11.66 -25.05 7.26
CA LEU A 218 13.01 -24.52 7.44
C LEU A 218 13.31 -24.20 8.91
N GLU A 219 14.38 -24.82 9.42
CA GLU A 219 15.02 -24.43 10.67
C GLU A 219 16.51 -24.26 10.39
N ILE A 220 16.92 -23.03 10.14
CA ILE A 220 18.29 -22.69 9.73
C ILE A 220 18.83 -21.54 10.55
N THR A 221 20.14 -21.57 10.81
CA THR A 221 20.86 -20.47 11.45
C THR A 221 22.14 -20.23 10.67
N ILE A 222 22.31 -19.03 10.12
CA ILE A 222 23.43 -18.67 9.26
C ILE A 222 24.15 -17.46 9.89
N ASN A 223 25.46 -17.58 10.05
CA ASN A 223 26.32 -16.46 10.41
C ASN A 223 26.63 -15.62 9.17
N TRP A 224 26.70 -14.31 9.33
CA TRP A 224 27.02 -13.35 8.27
C TRP A 224 28.17 -12.45 8.72
N THR A 225 29.14 -12.25 7.83
CA THR A 225 30.26 -11.33 8.03
C THR A 225 30.28 -10.31 6.91
N PHE A 226 30.02 -9.05 7.24
CA PHE A 226 30.18 -7.93 6.31
C PHE A 226 31.61 -7.37 6.44
N SER A 227 32.48 -7.75 5.52
CA SER A 227 33.91 -7.45 5.56
C SER A 227 34.24 -5.95 5.41
N ASP A 228 33.41 -5.22 4.67
CA ASP A 228 33.49 -3.76 4.47
C ASP A 228 33.06 -2.99 5.73
N LEU A 229 32.02 -3.47 6.42
CA LEU A 229 31.52 -2.86 7.65
C LEU A 229 32.25 -3.34 8.91
N LYS A 230 32.93 -4.49 8.83
CA LYS A 230 33.48 -5.25 9.97
C LYS A 230 32.41 -5.65 10.97
N GLU A 231 31.20 -5.93 10.46
CA GLU A 231 30.05 -6.33 11.25
C GLU A 231 29.84 -7.85 11.18
N LYS A 232 29.24 -8.39 12.24
CA LYS A 232 28.86 -9.80 12.36
C LYS A 232 27.39 -9.88 12.68
N HIS A 233 26.67 -10.75 11.98
CA HIS A 233 25.25 -10.97 12.24
C HIS A 233 24.91 -12.44 12.21
N VAL A 234 23.73 -12.75 12.73
CA VAL A 234 23.05 -14.03 12.57
C VAL A 234 21.72 -13.77 11.90
N LEU A 235 21.42 -14.55 10.87
CA LEU A 235 20.08 -14.66 10.29
C LEU A 235 19.60 -16.08 10.54
N GLY A 236 18.46 -16.23 11.19
CA GLY A 236 17.87 -17.54 11.43
C GLY A 236 16.42 -17.59 11.01
N ILE A 237 15.95 -18.79 10.70
CA ILE A 237 14.54 -19.11 10.52
C ILE A 237 14.22 -20.19 11.55
N SER A 238 13.22 -19.92 12.39
CA SER A 238 12.67 -20.89 13.32
C SER A 238 11.23 -20.51 13.65
N ASN A 239 10.39 -21.49 14.00
CA ASN A 239 8.99 -21.25 14.32
C ASN A 239 8.22 -20.48 13.24
N CYS A 240 8.48 -20.80 11.97
CA CYS A 240 7.87 -20.13 10.81
C CYS A 240 8.17 -18.62 10.76
N ALA A 241 9.29 -18.16 11.33
CA ALA A 241 9.65 -16.76 11.39
C ALA A 241 11.16 -16.55 11.21
N ILE A 242 11.51 -15.46 10.52
CA ILE A 242 12.89 -14.99 10.43
C ILE A 242 13.25 -14.21 11.70
N HIS A 243 14.51 -14.30 12.12
CA HIS A 243 15.06 -13.45 13.16
C HIS A 243 16.49 -13.03 12.80
N HIS A 244 16.87 -11.85 13.26
CA HIS A 244 18.18 -11.26 13.05
C HIS A 244 18.81 -10.87 14.38
N LEU A 245 20.09 -11.21 14.55
CA LEU A 245 20.87 -10.83 15.73
C LEU A 245 22.15 -10.10 15.27
N PRO A 246 22.33 -8.81 15.60
CA PRO A 246 23.56 -8.10 15.29
C PRO A 246 24.70 -8.41 16.28
N ASP A 247 25.90 -7.98 15.89
CA ASP A 247 27.15 -7.95 16.65
C ASP A 247 27.65 -9.30 17.17
N ARG A 248 27.27 -10.40 16.50
CA ARG A 248 27.67 -11.74 16.94
C ARG A 248 27.67 -12.77 15.82
N HIS A 249 28.33 -13.87 16.12
CA HIS A 249 28.15 -15.17 15.49
C HIS A 249 27.75 -16.18 16.55
N VAL A 250 27.10 -17.25 16.13
CA VAL A 250 26.78 -18.40 16.99
C VAL A 250 27.53 -19.64 16.51
N SER A 251 27.82 -20.56 17.43
CA SER A 251 28.66 -21.73 17.16
C SER A 251 27.93 -22.86 16.43
N ASP A 252 26.60 -22.87 16.48
CA ASP A 252 25.71 -23.87 15.90
C ASP A 252 25.13 -23.43 14.55
N ALA A 253 25.65 -22.35 13.96
CA ALA A 253 25.27 -21.95 12.62
C ALA A 253 25.70 -23.01 11.59
N ILE A 254 24.81 -23.34 10.67
CA ILE A 254 25.04 -24.34 9.61
C ILE A 254 26.02 -23.84 8.54
N ALA A 255 26.13 -22.51 8.41
CA ALA A 255 27.08 -21.85 7.52
C ALA A 255 27.47 -20.47 8.05
N THR A 256 28.64 -20.00 7.62
CA THR A 256 29.11 -18.63 7.75
C THR A 256 29.32 -18.04 6.36
N VAL A 257 28.55 -17.01 6.02
CA VAL A 257 28.66 -16.26 4.77
C VAL A 257 29.51 -15.02 5.00
N THR A 258 30.54 -14.81 4.17
CA THR A 258 31.37 -13.60 4.17
C THR A 258 31.23 -12.88 2.85
N LEU A 259 30.84 -11.60 2.89
CA LEU A 259 30.68 -10.74 1.73
C LEU A 259 30.85 -9.26 2.11
N THR A 260 30.53 -8.34 1.20
CA THR A 260 30.35 -6.91 1.52
C THR A 260 28.87 -6.56 1.57
N ARG A 261 28.49 -5.47 2.24
CA ARG A 261 27.09 -5.02 2.26
C ARG A 261 26.58 -4.72 0.85
N HIS A 262 27.45 -4.19 -0.02
CA HIS A 262 27.09 -3.88 -1.41
C HIS A 262 26.72 -5.14 -2.20
N VAL A 263 27.44 -6.24 -2.02
CA VAL A 263 27.15 -7.52 -2.70
C VAL A 263 25.78 -8.07 -2.29
N LEU A 264 25.40 -7.95 -1.01
CA LEU A 264 24.06 -8.35 -0.58
C LEU A 264 22.97 -7.46 -1.22
N ALA A 265 23.21 -6.15 -1.25
CA ALA A 265 22.30 -5.20 -1.87
C ALA A 265 22.14 -5.45 -3.38
N ASP A 266 23.21 -5.84 -4.08
CA ASP A 266 23.16 -6.23 -5.49
C ASP A 266 22.31 -7.49 -5.71
N ALA A 267 22.51 -8.51 -4.87
CA ALA A 267 21.73 -9.74 -4.92
C ALA A 267 20.22 -9.48 -4.70
N LEU A 268 19.89 -8.74 -3.64
CA LEU A 268 18.49 -8.45 -3.30
C LEU A 268 17.85 -7.45 -4.25
N GLY A 269 18.63 -6.47 -4.74
CA GLY A 269 18.22 -5.45 -5.70
C GLY A 269 18.15 -5.92 -7.16
N GLY A 270 18.52 -7.19 -7.43
CA GLY A 270 18.44 -7.80 -8.76
C GLY A 270 19.52 -7.35 -9.76
N VAL A 271 20.67 -6.91 -9.28
CA VAL A 271 21.82 -6.51 -10.12
C VAL A 271 22.63 -7.73 -10.55
N ALA A 272 22.82 -8.67 -9.64
CA ALA A 272 23.42 -9.98 -9.86
C ALA A 272 22.64 -11.01 -9.06
N SER A 273 22.68 -12.29 -9.44
CA SER A 273 22.15 -13.33 -8.55
C SER A 273 23.12 -13.60 -7.40
N PHE A 274 22.62 -14.16 -6.31
CA PHE A 274 23.48 -14.61 -5.21
C PHE A 274 24.45 -15.71 -5.68
N SER A 275 23.95 -16.64 -6.51
CA SER A 275 24.77 -17.70 -7.13
C SER A 275 25.90 -17.14 -7.99
N ASP A 276 25.62 -16.18 -8.88
CA ASP A 276 26.65 -15.59 -9.74
C ASP A 276 27.74 -14.88 -8.90
N SER A 277 27.32 -14.23 -7.81
CA SER A 277 28.24 -13.53 -6.91
C SER A 277 29.12 -14.49 -6.13
N LEU A 278 28.61 -15.68 -5.81
CA LEU A 278 29.37 -16.78 -5.21
C LEU A 278 30.39 -17.34 -6.21
N ASP A 279 29.99 -17.62 -7.45
CA ASP A 279 30.87 -18.16 -8.50
C ASP A 279 32.01 -17.19 -8.85
N GLN A 280 31.77 -15.89 -8.76
CA GLN A 280 32.78 -14.84 -8.98
C GLN A 280 33.74 -14.64 -7.79
N GLY A 281 33.50 -15.31 -6.66
CA GLY A 281 34.32 -15.16 -5.44
C GLY A 281 34.05 -13.89 -4.65
N ASN A 282 32.93 -13.19 -4.92
CA ASN A 282 32.50 -12.01 -4.14
C ASN A 282 31.78 -12.40 -2.84
N ILE A 283 31.34 -13.66 -2.74
CA ILE A 283 30.73 -14.28 -1.57
C ILE A 283 31.54 -15.54 -1.25
N MET A 284 31.92 -15.70 0.02
CA MET A 284 32.50 -16.93 0.53
C MET A 284 31.52 -17.58 1.50
N VAL A 285 31.32 -18.88 1.39
CA VAL A 285 30.49 -19.66 2.33
C VAL A 285 31.35 -20.75 2.95
N ASP A 286 31.41 -20.77 4.28
CA ASP A 286 31.99 -21.85 5.07
C ASP A 286 30.87 -22.64 5.75
N GLY A 287 30.71 -23.93 5.44
CA GLY A 287 29.59 -24.77 5.88
C GLY A 287 28.65 -25.17 4.74
N ASP A 288 27.34 -25.28 5.01
CA ASP A 288 26.35 -25.74 4.04
C ASP A 288 25.96 -24.64 3.03
N GLN A 289 26.60 -24.66 1.85
CA GLN A 289 26.32 -23.72 0.77
C GLN A 289 24.94 -23.94 0.11
N SER A 290 24.46 -25.18 0.02
CA SER A 290 23.18 -25.50 -0.62
C SER A 290 22.02 -24.82 0.09
N LEU A 291 21.98 -24.87 1.43
CA LEU A 291 20.92 -24.23 2.21
C LEU A 291 20.97 -22.70 2.14
N VAL A 292 22.16 -22.11 2.01
CA VAL A 292 22.29 -20.67 1.81
C VAL A 292 21.72 -20.27 0.45
N LEU A 293 21.98 -21.04 -0.61
CA LEU A 293 21.41 -20.78 -1.94
C LEU A 293 19.89 -20.96 -1.96
N GLU A 294 19.40 -22.03 -1.34
CA GLU A 294 17.96 -22.31 -1.22
C GLU A 294 17.21 -21.14 -0.58
N LEU A 295 17.76 -20.51 0.47
CA LEU A 295 17.17 -19.30 1.07
C LEU A 295 16.89 -18.19 0.05
N PHE A 296 17.79 -17.96 -0.91
CA PHE A 296 17.61 -16.91 -1.93
C PHE A 296 16.65 -17.33 -3.04
N ASP A 297 16.61 -18.62 -3.38
CA ASP A 297 15.66 -19.17 -4.36
C ASP A 297 14.22 -19.12 -3.86
N LEU A 298 14.03 -19.14 -2.53
CA LEU A 298 12.73 -19.05 -1.86
C LEU A 298 12.21 -17.61 -1.69
N LEU A 299 12.92 -16.60 -2.21
CA LEU A 299 12.47 -15.21 -2.16
C LEU A 299 11.46 -14.91 -3.26
N THR A 300 10.25 -14.57 -2.84
CA THR A 300 9.15 -14.15 -3.70
C THR A 300 9.49 -12.86 -4.45
N GLU A 301 9.13 -12.82 -5.73
CA GLU A 301 9.07 -11.59 -6.51
C GLU A 301 7.67 -11.01 -6.48
N PHE A 302 7.58 -9.70 -6.18
CA PHE A 302 6.31 -9.00 -6.19
C PHE A 302 5.98 -8.44 -7.58
N ARG A 303 4.70 -8.50 -7.94
CA ARG A 303 4.13 -7.96 -9.17
C ARG A 303 3.06 -6.93 -8.83
N LEU A 304 2.77 -6.01 -9.75
CA LEU A 304 1.51 -5.27 -9.66
C LEU A 304 0.36 -6.27 -9.77
N PHE A 305 -0.67 -6.05 -8.96
CA PHE A 305 -1.80 -6.95 -8.79
C PHE A 305 -3.13 -6.22 -9.06
N PRO A 306 -4.21 -6.94 -9.41
CA PRO A 306 -5.54 -6.34 -9.54
C PRO A 306 -5.99 -5.63 -8.26
N ILE A 307 -6.51 -4.41 -8.40
CA ILE A 307 -7.03 -3.60 -7.29
C ILE A 307 -8.56 -3.45 -7.39
N ILE A 308 -9.07 -3.17 -8.59
CA ILE A 308 -10.50 -2.88 -8.83
C ILE A 308 -11.35 -4.12 -9.13
N GLU A 309 -10.72 -5.29 -9.12
CA GLU A 309 -11.33 -6.59 -9.37
C GLU A 309 -10.62 -7.65 -8.49
N PRO A 310 -11.25 -8.79 -8.17
CA PRO A 310 -10.64 -9.79 -7.30
C PRO A 310 -9.33 -10.31 -7.87
N HIS A 311 -8.43 -10.72 -6.99
CA HIS A 311 -7.26 -11.48 -7.42
C HIS A 311 -7.75 -12.72 -8.21
N GLY A 312 -7.20 -12.92 -9.40
CA GLY A 312 -7.37 -14.19 -10.12
C GLY A 312 -6.73 -15.34 -9.34
N ASP A 313 -6.79 -16.56 -9.87
CA ASP A 313 -6.21 -17.76 -9.24
C ASP A 313 -4.67 -17.72 -9.06
N GLN A 314 -4.01 -16.60 -9.37
CA GLN A 314 -2.57 -16.39 -9.24
C GLN A 314 -2.10 -16.06 -7.81
N GLY A 315 -2.85 -16.47 -6.78
CA GLY A 315 -2.69 -15.99 -5.40
C GLY A 315 -2.68 -17.06 -4.31
N GLN A 316 -2.06 -18.22 -4.56
CA GLN A 316 -1.52 -19.12 -3.53
C GLN A 316 -0.07 -19.46 -3.86
#